data_AF-A0A7L4MJG6-F1
#
_entry.id   AF-A0A7L4MJG6-F1
#
_cell.length_a   1.000
_cell.length_b   1.000
_cell.length_c   1.000
_cell.angle_alpha   90.00
_cell.angle_beta   90.00
_cell.angle_gamma   90.00
#
_symmetry.space_group_name_H-M   'P 1'
#
loop_
_entity.id
_entity.type
_entity.pdbx_description
1 polymer ?
#
loop_
_entity_poly.entity_id
_entity_poly.type
_entity_poly.pdbx_seq_one_letter_code
_entity_poly.pdbx_strand_id
1 'polypeptide(L)'
;KEIKSLSQEHGEVTLTLRQITSPRNTMLDDRSCTEVQCLLQTKYQYDALIRERKALLADLDNQILELEKRIVKENQVATKVKQAHSSKRLQKQIETLEMRLNNVTVHFNTTLTRNNKLRGEIENLRIQKATLDNFYLKLHKKLGQQWRRMNTAVEQSTQAYEQWMESLARISAMNERHSKDTVQYNVELQERERVLDQETKLKSFTLTRFTDRSELEEQAKKKKALKAAQRAKWSQGESFESREVAYKRLLELAEDGDIDRMLNGFIEKEEKNFACFSYATELNNEIQKIQQQMKDLQDEITSLIKDREDAESSSLHVVRELEEKLTETTGKANWYEDRCKESSKVLGQLKSGMETLYKGIKCDATDIMKQLGENGKITDLNLMQFFGLVEKRTIELLLMEAILRYTSADGSLSTSSFTNPLLDGAGVLRLMDRGQLCPPPPTLDGTTDATDAFEVPLDHGQLRQLILQHWEKERGNAAGTGKKGRTSIKV
;
A
#
# COMPACT_ATOMS: atom_id res chain seq x y z
N LYS A 1 -4.59 -138.05 -99.03
CA LYS A 1 -4.55 -138.28 -97.56
C LYS A 1 -5.12 -137.08 -96.77
N GLU A 2 -5.22 -135.87 -97.33
CA GLU A 2 -5.80 -134.68 -96.63
C GLU A 2 -7.30 -134.71 -96.35
N ILE A 3 -8.13 -135.32 -97.20
CA ILE A 3 -9.60 -135.34 -96.99
C ILE A 3 -9.99 -136.06 -95.68
N LYS A 4 -9.17 -137.02 -95.22
CA LYS A 4 -9.39 -137.70 -93.93
C LYS A 4 -9.05 -136.81 -92.72
N SER A 5 -8.08 -135.89 -92.84
CA SER A 5 -7.69 -134.97 -91.75
C SER A 5 -8.77 -133.90 -91.53
N LEU A 6 -9.28 -133.30 -92.61
CA LEU A 6 -10.34 -132.28 -92.53
C LEU A 6 -11.67 -132.86 -92.02
N SER A 7 -11.99 -134.10 -92.36
CA SER A 7 -13.17 -134.78 -91.79
C SER A 7 -13.00 -135.08 -90.29
N GLN A 8 -11.77 -135.31 -89.84
CA GLN A 8 -11.48 -135.53 -88.43
C GLN A 8 -11.57 -134.20 -87.65
N GLU A 9 -10.96 -133.13 -88.15
CA GLU A 9 -11.05 -131.79 -87.55
C GLU A 9 -12.49 -131.26 -87.53
N HIS A 10 -13.27 -131.44 -88.61
CA HIS A 10 -14.68 -131.08 -88.60
C HIS A 10 -15.47 -131.90 -87.57
N GLY A 11 -15.14 -133.18 -87.40
CA GLY A 11 -15.72 -134.02 -86.34
C GLY A 11 -15.36 -133.54 -84.94
N GLU A 12 -14.11 -133.14 -84.71
CA GLU A 12 -13.61 -132.58 -83.46
C GLU A 12 -14.26 -131.23 -83.14
N VAL A 13 -14.36 -130.31 -84.12
CA VAL A 13 -15.04 -129.01 -83.96
C VAL A 13 -16.54 -129.18 -83.73
N THR A 14 -17.19 -130.14 -84.41
CA THR A 14 -18.62 -130.41 -84.19
C THR A 14 -18.86 -131.03 -82.81
N LEU A 15 -17.91 -131.83 -82.30
CA LEU A 15 -17.93 -132.37 -80.94
C LEU A 15 -17.75 -131.27 -79.89
N THR A 16 -16.81 -130.34 -80.08
CA THR A 16 -16.65 -129.21 -79.15
C THR A 16 -17.85 -128.28 -79.21
N LEU A 17 -18.42 -128.01 -80.38
CA LEU A 17 -19.68 -127.27 -80.51
C LEU A 17 -20.82 -127.98 -79.79
N ARG A 18 -21.00 -129.30 -79.96
CA ARG A 18 -22.02 -130.06 -79.22
C ARG A 18 -21.78 -130.09 -77.71
N GLN A 19 -20.53 -130.06 -77.27
CA GLN A 19 -20.20 -129.95 -75.85
C GLN A 19 -20.54 -128.56 -75.31
N ILE A 20 -20.23 -127.50 -76.05
CA ILE A 20 -20.55 -126.11 -75.67
C ILE A 20 -22.06 -125.88 -75.69
N THR A 21 -22.76 -126.31 -76.74
CA THR A 21 -24.23 -126.23 -76.86
C THR A 21 -24.95 -127.40 -76.22
N SER A 22 -24.28 -128.17 -75.37
CA SER A 22 -24.94 -129.21 -74.58
C SER A 22 -25.95 -128.53 -73.65
N PRO A 23 -27.19 -129.04 -73.53
CA PRO A 23 -28.22 -128.42 -72.70
C PRO A 23 -27.80 -128.27 -71.23
N ARG A 24 -26.82 -129.06 -70.78
CA ARG A 24 -26.21 -128.93 -69.45
C ARG A 24 -25.33 -127.68 -69.32
N ASN A 25 -24.54 -127.36 -70.34
CA ASN A 25 -23.65 -126.20 -70.32
C ASN A 25 -24.44 -124.91 -70.51
N THR A 26 -25.44 -124.89 -71.39
CA THR A 26 -26.35 -123.72 -71.51
C THR A 26 -27.12 -123.45 -70.22
N MET A 27 -27.58 -124.49 -69.51
CA MET A 27 -28.20 -124.30 -68.18
C MET A 27 -27.22 -123.80 -67.11
N LEU A 28 -25.95 -124.19 -67.17
CA LEU A 28 -24.93 -123.67 -66.25
C LEU A 28 -24.64 -122.20 -66.56
N ASP A 29 -24.52 -121.84 -67.84
CA ASP A 29 -24.32 -120.46 -68.28
C ASP A 29 -25.51 -119.58 -67.88
N ASP A 30 -26.76 -120.04 -68.09
CA ASP A 30 -27.97 -119.33 -67.64
C ASP A 30 -27.98 -119.14 -66.12
N ARG A 31 -27.60 -120.18 -65.35
CA ARG A 31 -27.47 -120.07 -63.89
C ARG A 31 -26.42 -119.05 -63.50
N SER A 32 -25.23 -119.09 -64.11
CA SER A 32 -24.17 -118.11 -63.89
C SER A 32 -24.61 -116.70 -64.28
N CYS A 33 -25.36 -116.53 -65.38
CA CYS A 33 -25.95 -115.25 -65.77
C CYS A 33 -26.96 -114.74 -64.74
N THR A 34 -27.85 -115.59 -64.22
CA THR A 34 -28.81 -115.19 -63.17
C THR A 34 -28.11 -114.85 -61.86
N GLU A 35 -27.06 -115.57 -61.49
CA GLU A 35 -26.24 -115.28 -60.30
C GLU A 35 -25.51 -113.94 -60.43
N VAL A 36 -24.90 -113.67 -61.59
CA VAL A 36 -24.26 -112.38 -61.88
C VAL A 36 -25.29 -111.25 -61.88
N GLN A 37 -26.50 -111.45 -62.41
CA GLN A 37 -27.57 -110.45 -62.33
C GLN A 37 -27.99 -110.15 -60.89
N CYS A 38 -28.13 -111.18 -60.05
CA CYS A 38 -28.42 -111.03 -58.62
C CYS A 38 -27.30 -110.26 -57.89
N LEU A 39 -26.04 -110.61 -58.12
CA LEU A 39 -24.88 -109.90 -57.54
C LEU A 39 -24.77 -108.45 -58.03
N LEU A 40 -25.12 -108.19 -59.29
CA LEU A 40 -25.16 -106.84 -59.83
C LEU A 40 -26.26 -106.01 -59.17
N GLN A 41 -27.44 -106.59 -58.95
CA GLN A 41 -28.55 -105.94 -58.25
C GLN A 41 -28.19 -105.62 -56.80
N THR A 42 -27.57 -106.55 -56.06
CA THR A 42 -27.12 -106.28 -54.68
C THR A 42 -26.03 -105.21 -54.65
N LYS A 43 -25.09 -105.21 -55.62
CA LYS A 43 -24.09 -104.15 -55.76
C LYS A 43 -24.75 -102.79 -55.99
N TYR A 44 -25.75 -102.68 -56.86
CA TYR A 44 -26.49 -101.43 -57.07
C TYR A 44 -27.23 -100.95 -55.81
N GLN A 45 -27.77 -101.87 -55.00
CA GLN A 45 -28.39 -101.55 -53.72
C GLN A 45 -27.37 -101.01 -52.71
N TYR A 46 -26.21 -101.66 -52.56
CA TYR A 46 -25.15 -101.17 -51.69
C TYR A 46 -24.59 -99.83 -52.16
N ASP A 47 -24.42 -99.61 -53.46
CA ASP A 47 -24.02 -98.32 -54.01
C ASP A 47 -25.05 -97.22 -53.74
N ALA A 48 -26.35 -97.54 -53.78
CA ALA A 48 -27.40 -96.60 -53.42
C ALA A 48 -27.30 -96.22 -51.93
N LEU A 49 -27.15 -97.21 -51.04
CA LEU A 49 -26.96 -96.97 -49.60
C LEU A 49 -25.68 -96.19 -49.29
N ILE A 50 -24.57 -96.46 -49.99
CA ILE A 50 -23.32 -95.71 -49.84
C ILE A 50 -23.52 -94.26 -50.27
N ARG A 51 -24.24 -94.02 -51.38
CA ARG A 51 -24.55 -92.65 -51.85
C ARG A 51 -25.41 -91.89 -50.85
N GLU A 52 -26.45 -92.54 -50.31
CA GLU A 52 -27.31 -91.94 -49.27
C GLU A 52 -26.52 -91.60 -48.00
N ARG A 53 -25.70 -92.53 -47.49
CA ARG A 53 -24.86 -92.28 -46.32
C ARG A 53 -23.82 -91.17 -46.56
N LYS A 54 -23.23 -91.11 -47.76
CA LYS A 54 -22.31 -90.02 -48.13
C LYS A 54 -23.02 -88.67 -48.20
N ALA A 55 -24.27 -88.62 -48.67
CA ALA A 55 -25.07 -87.39 -48.66
C ALA A 55 -25.36 -86.95 -47.22
N LEU A 56 -25.75 -87.88 -46.35
CA LEU A 56 -26.00 -87.59 -44.93
C LEU A 56 -24.72 -87.09 -44.22
N LEU A 57 -23.56 -87.69 -44.49
CA LEU A 57 -22.28 -87.21 -43.95
C LEU A 57 -21.97 -85.79 -44.43
N ALA A 58 -22.19 -85.48 -45.70
CA ALA A 58 -21.99 -84.13 -46.22
C ALA A 58 -22.94 -83.10 -45.57
N ASP A 59 -24.19 -83.49 -45.30
CA ASP A 59 -25.15 -82.64 -44.59
C ASP A 59 -24.73 -82.40 -43.14
N LEU A 60 -24.23 -83.43 -42.44
CA LEU A 60 -23.68 -83.28 -41.09
C LEU A 60 -22.41 -82.41 -41.07
N ASP A 61 -21.50 -82.60 -42.02
CA ASP A 61 -20.30 -81.78 -42.14
C ASP A 61 -20.66 -80.30 -42.39
N ASN A 62 -21.68 -80.03 -43.21
CA ASN A 62 -22.20 -78.69 -43.42
C ASN A 62 -22.78 -78.08 -42.13
N GLN A 63 -23.52 -78.88 -41.34
CA GLN A 63 -24.03 -78.44 -40.04
C GLN A 63 -22.91 -78.17 -39.03
N ILE A 64 -21.88 -79.00 -38.99
CA ILE A 64 -20.69 -78.80 -38.16
C ILE A 64 -20.02 -77.48 -38.55
N LEU A 65 -19.79 -77.23 -39.84
CA LEU A 65 -19.19 -75.99 -40.32
C LEU A 65 -20.03 -74.76 -39.95
N GLU A 66 -21.36 -74.85 -39.99
CA GLU A 66 -22.22 -73.74 -39.58
C GLU A 66 -22.17 -73.48 -38.07
N LEU A 67 -22.12 -74.53 -37.26
CA LEU A 67 -21.96 -74.43 -35.81
C LEU A 67 -20.58 -73.88 -35.44
N GLU A 68 -19.51 -74.33 -36.08
CA GLU A 68 -18.16 -73.79 -35.91
C GLU A 68 -18.12 -72.29 -36.25
N LYS A 69 -18.74 -71.89 -37.37
CA LYS A 69 -18.87 -70.47 -37.73
C LYS A 69 -19.64 -69.67 -36.67
N ARG A 70 -20.69 -70.23 -36.06
CA ARG A 70 -21.43 -69.60 -34.97
C ARG A 70 -20.57 -69.45 -33.71
N ILE A 71 -19.87 -70.51 -33.31
CA ILE A 71 -18.95 -70.51 -32.15
C ILE A 71 -17.86 -69.46 -32.32
N VAL A 72 -17.27 -69.32 -33.52
CA VAL A 72 -16.25 -68.29 -33.78
C VAL A 72 -16.83 -66.89 -33.62
N LYS A 73 -18.04 -66.62 -34.14
CA LYS A 73 -18.70 -65.32 -34.00
C LYS A 73 -19.00 -64.97 -32.53
N GLU A 74 -19.54 -65.92 -31.78
CA GLU A 74 -19.84 -65.73 -30.35
C GLU A 74 -18.56 -65.51 -29.53
N ASN A 75 -17.51 -66.29 -29.78
CA ASN A 75 -16.21 -66.09 -29.14
C ASN A 75 -15.62 -64.71 -29.46
N GLN A 76 -15.71 -64.24 -30.71
CA GLN A 76 -15.28 -62.88 -31.07
C GLN A 76 -16.06 -61.82 -30.29
N VAL A 77 -17.37 -61.95 -30.16
CA VAL A 77 -18.21 -61.03 -29.36
C VAL A 77 -17.81 -61.09 -27.88
N ALA A 78 -17.69 -62.28 -27.30
CA ALA A 78 -17.26 -62.46 -25.91
C ALA A 78 -15.88 -61.87 -25.63
N THR A 79 -14.95 -61.99 -26.59
CA THR A 79 -13.60 -61.40 -26.48
C THR A 79 -13.66 -59.87 -26.51
N LYS A 80 -14.47 -59.29 -27.41
CA LYS A 80 -14.70 -57.83 -27.48
C LYS A 80 -15.36 -57.30 -26.20
N VAL A 81 -16.34 -58.02 -25.65
CA VAL A 81 -17.01 -57.69 -24.38
C VAL A 81 -16.03 -57.77 -23.22
N LYS A 82 -15.20 -58.82 -23.11
CA LYS A 82 -14.13 -58.93 -22.09
C LYS A 82 -13.09 -57.82 -22.21
N GLN A 83 -12.75 -57.41 -23.43
CA GLN A 83 -11.83 -56.30 -23.68
C GLN A 83 -12.43 -54.94 -23.30
N ALA A 84 -13.72 -54.72 -23.58
CA ALA A 84 -14.47 -53.52 -23.19
C ALA A 84 -14.68 -53.44 -21.66
N HIS A 85 -15.06 -54.55 -21.03
CA HIS A 85 -15.20 -54.70 -19.57
C HIS A 85 -13.91 -55.10 -18.87
N SER A 86 -12.76 -54.79 -19.45
CA SER A 86 -11.51 -54.94 -18.72
C SER A 86 -11.56 -54.00 -17.51
N SER A 87 -11.74 -54.56 -16.32
CA SER A 87 -11.86 -53.82 -15.06
C SER A 87 -10.76 -52.76 -14.91
N LYS A 88 -9.54 -53.06 -15.38
CA LYS A 88 -8.40 -52.13 -15.43
C LYS A 88 -8.62 -50.92 -16.34
N ARG A 89 -9.30 -51.06 -17.49
CA ARG A 89 -9.59 -49.93 -18.40
C ARG A 89 -10.69 -49.05 -17.84
N LEU A 90 -11.74 -49.67 -17.29
CA LEU A 90 -12.83 -48.94 -16.63
C LEU A 90 -12.29 -48.15 -15.42
N GLN A 91 -11.42 -48.78 -14.62
CA GLN A 91 -10.74 -48.14 -13.49
C GLN A 91 -9.91 -46.93 -13.92
N LYS A 92 -9.08 -47.05 -14.96
CA LYS A 92 -8.33 -45.91 -15.50
C LYS A 92 -9.22 -44.78 -16.01
N GLN A 93 -10.37 -45.11 -16.60
CA GLN A 93 -11.34 -44.12 -17.04
C GLN A 93 -11.98 -43.39 -15.85
N ILE A 94 -12.33 -44.12 -14.79
CA ILE A 94 -12.82 -43.55 -13.53
C ILE A 94 -11.76 -42.62 -12.94
N GLU A 95 -10.52 -43.08 -12.77
CA GLU A 95 -9.41 -42.27 -12.24
C GLU A 95 -9.18 -40.99 -13.06
N THR A 96 -9.30 -41.07 -14.40
CA THR A 96 -9.16 -39.90 -15.28
C THR A 96 -10.30 -38.91 -15.06
N LEU A 97 -11.54 -39.39 -14.92
CA LEU A 97 -12.71 -38.55 -14.66
C LEU A 97 -12.65 -37.93 -13.26
N GLU A 98 -12.22 -38.68 -12.25
CA GLU A 98 -11.99 -38.20 -10.89
C GLU A 98 -10.90 -37.13 -10.86
N MET A 99 -9.77 -37.36 -11.53
CA MET A 99 -8.71 -36.36 -11.65
C MET A 99 -9.22 -35.09 -12.34
N ARG A 100 -10.02 -35.23 -13.41
CA ARG A 100 -10.62 -34.08 -14.10
C ARG A 100 -11.59 -33.32 -13.18
N LEU A 101 -12.43 -34.02 -12.43
CA LEU A 101 -13.35 -33.44 -11.46
C LEU A 101 -12.59 -32.70 -10.34
N ASN A 102 -11.54 -33.32 -9.81
CA ASN A 102 -10.67 -32.72 -8.79
C ASN A 102 -10.00 -31.46 -9.34
N ASN A 103 -9.48 -31.48 -10.56
CA ASN A 103 -8.87 -30.31 -11.20
C ASN A 103 -9.87 -29.15 -11.36
N VAL A 104 -11.11 -29.43 -11.80
CA VAL A 104 -12.17 -28.40 -11.90
C VAL A 104 -12.54 -27.88 -10.52
N THR A 105 -12.65 -28.75 -9.51
CA THR A 105 -12.98 -28.36 -8.13
C THR A 105 -11.90 -27.47 -7.53
N VAL A 106 -10.62 -27.82 -7.71
CA VAL A 106 -9.48 -27.00 -7.27
C VAL A 106 -9.47 -25.66 -7.99
N HIS A 107 -9.70 -25.63 -9.30
CA HIS A 107 -9.79 -24.38 -10.06
C HIS A 107 -10.95 -23.49 -9.57
N PHE A 108 -12.12 -24.07 -9.30
CA PHE A 108 -13.26 -23.36 -8.75
C PHE A 108 -12.94 -22.78 -7.36
N ASN A 109 -12.37 -23.57 -6.46
CA ASN A 109 -11.98 -23.11 -5.12
C ASN A 109 -10.90 -22.02 -5.18
N THR A 110 -9.95 -22.13 -6.11
CA THR A 110 -8.92 -21.10 -6.35
C THR A 110 -9.54 -19.80 -6.84
N THR A 111 -10.53 -19.89 -7.73
CA THR A 111 -11.29 -18.73 -8.21
C THR A 111 -12.11 -18.09 -7.10
N LEU A 112 -12.74 -18.91 -6.23
CA LEU A 112 -13.54 -18.44 -5.11
C LEU A 112 -12.68 -17.76 -4.03
N THR A 113 -11.51 -18.31 -3.71
CA THR A 113 -10.55 -17.68 -2.79
C THR A 113 -10.02 -16.36 -3.36
N ARG A 114 -9.70 -16.29 -4.67
CA ARG A 114 -9.35 -15.03 -5.35
C ARG A 114 -10.49 -14.02 -5.28
N ASN A 115 -11.73 -14.46 -5.52
CA ASN A 115 -12.90 -13.59 -5.46
C ASN A 115 -13.13 -13.02 -4.05
N ASN A 116 -12.95 -13.84 -3.01
CA ASN A 116 -13.02 -13.37 -1.62
C ASN A 116 -11.92 -12.35 -1.28
N LYS A 117 -10.69 -12.53 -1.79
CA LYS A 117 -9.63 -11.52 -1.65
C LYS A 117 -10.02 -10.20 -2.31
N LEU A 118 -10.51 -10.24 -3.56
CA LEU A 118 -10.98 -9.05 -4.28
C LEU A 118 -12.14 -8.36 -3.56
N ARG A 119 -13.09 -9.12 -2.98
CA ARG A 119 -14.16 -8.54 -2.15
C ARG A 119 -13.60 -7.83 -0.91
N GLY A 120 -12.61 -8.41 -0.25
CA GLY A 120 -11.92 -7.77 0.86
C GLY A 120 -11.21 -6.47 0.46
N GLU A 121 -10.54 -6.47 -0.70
CA GLU A 121 -9.91 -5.26 -1.26
C GLU A 121 -10.95 -4.17 -1.59
N ILE A 122 -12.08 -4.53 -2.20
CA ILE A 122 -13.17 -3.60 -2.48
C ILE A 122 -13.72 -2.98 -1.19
N GLU A 123 -13.91 -3.78 -0.14
CA GLU A 123 -14.40 -3.27 1.14
C GLU A 123 -13.39 -2.34 1.81
N ASN A 124 -12.10 -2.69 1.80
CA ASN A 124 -11.03 -1.81 2.27
C ASN A 124 -11.04 -0.47 1.52
N LEU A 125 -11.20 -0.48 0.19
CA LEU A 125 -11.25 0.73 -0.62
C LEU A 125 -12.50 1.58 -0.32
N ARG A 126 -13.65 0.95 -0.09
CA ARG A 126 -14.89 1.66 0.31
C ARG A 126 -14.73 2.35 1.65
N ILE A 127 -14.14 1.66 2.60
CA ILE A 127 -13.83 2.16 3.93
C ILE A 127 -12.85 3.34 3.85
N GLN A 128 -11.79 3.23 3.05
CA GLN A 128 -10.84 4.32 2.79
C GLN A 128 -11.52 5.54 2.16
N LYS A 129 -12.38 5.31 1.16
CA LYS A 129 -13.16 6.38 0.55
C LYS A 129 -14.05 7.10 1.58
N ALA A 130 -14.76 6.36 2.42
CA ALA A 130 -15.60 6.95 3.47
C ALA A 130 -14.79 7.81 4.45
N THR A 131 -13.58 7.40 4.82
CA THR A 131 -12.69 8.25 5.63
C THR A 131 -12.24 9.50 4.91
N LEU A 132 -11.88 9.40 3.62
CA LEU A 132 -11.52 10.55 2.80
C LEU A 132 -12.66 11.56 2.67
N ASP A 133 -13.87 11.07 2.40
CA ASP A 133 -15.07 11.90 2.31
C ASP A 133 -15.33 12.64 3.64
N ASN A 134 -15.13 11.97 4.77
CA ASN A 134 -15.22 12.60 6.09
C ASN A 134 -14.18 13.70 6.31
N PHE A 135 -12.92 13.48 5.90
CA PHE A 135 -11.89 14.52 5.96
C PHE A 135 -12.20 15.70 5.05
N TYR A 136 -12.67 15.43 3.83
CA TYR A 136 -13.09 16.45 2.87
C TYR A 136 -14.21 17.32 3.45
N LEU A 137 -15.24 16.71 4.03
CA LEU A 137 -16.34 17.44 4.70
C LEU A 137 -15.83 18.30 5.87
N LYS A 138 -14.88 17.80 6.67
CA LYS A 138 -14.26 18.57 7.76
C LYS A 138 -13.47 19.77 7.23
N LEU A 139 -12.66 19.59 6.18
CA LEU A 139 -11.93 20.68 5.54
C LEU A 139 -12.90 21.74 4.99
N HIS A 140 -13.94 21.30 4.29
CA HIS A 140 -14.93 22.22 3.72
C HIS A 140 -15.68 23.02 4.80
N LYS A 141 -15.96 22.40 5.96
CA LYS A 141 -16.51 23.11 7.13
C LYS A 141 -15.55 24.15 7.68
N LYS A 142 -14.25 23.81 7.82
CA LYS A 142 -13.21 24.75 8.27
C LYS A 142 -13.05 25.92 7.29
N LEU A 143 -13.04 25.65 5.99
CA LEU A 143 -12.99 26.68 4.96
C LEU A 143 -14.18 27.63 5.05
N GLY A 144 -15.40 27.08 5.18
CA GLY A 144 -16.60 27.89 5.38
C GLY A 144 -16.62 28.67 6.70
N GLN A 145 -15.91 28.20 7.75
CA GLN A 145 -15.72 28.97 8.98
C GLN A 145 -14.72 30.11 8.78
N GLN A 146 -13.62 29.88 8.06
CA GLN A 146 -12.64 30.92 7.76
C GLN A 146 -13.24 32.01 6.87
N TRP A 147 -14.00 31.64 5.85
CA TRP A 147 -14.69 32.61 4.99
C TRP A 147 -15.66 33.49 5.79
N ARG A 148 -16.40 32.90 6.75
CA ARG A 148 -17.25 33.67 7.66
C ARG A 148 -16.45 34.65 8.52
N ARG A 149 -15.33 34.20 9.12
CA ARG A 149 -14.46 35.08 9.92
C ARG A 149 -13.89 36.23 9.08
N MET A 150 -13.42 35.92 7.87
CA MET A 150 -12.91 36.90 6.92
C MET A 150 -13.99 37.94 6.59
N ASN A 151 -15.21 37.52 6.25
CA ASN A 151 -16.29 38.45 5.95
C ASN A 151 -16.68 39.30 7.16
N THR A 152 -16.72 38.74 8.37
CA THR A 152 -16.97 39.52 9.58
C THR A 152 -15.87 40.56 9.81
N ALA A 153 -14.59 40.21 9.59
CA ALA A 153 -13.48 41.16 9.71
C ALA A 153 -13.56 42.28 8.65
N VAL A 154 -13.94 41.94 7.41
CA VAL A 154 -14.18 42.93 6.35
C VAL A 154 -15.32 43.86 6.74
N GLU A 155 -16.44 43.34 7.22
CA GLU A 155 -17.60 44.13 7.66
C GLU A 155 -17.25 45.07 8.83
N GLN A 156 -16.47 44.59 9.80
CA GLN A 156 -15.99 45.42 10.91
C GLN A 156 -15.05 46.52 10.40
N SER A 157 -14.19 46.22 9.43
CA SER A 157 -13.30 47.20 8.82
C SER A 157 -14.09 48.25 8.04
N THR A 158 -15.09 47.85 7.23
CA THR A 158 -15.93 48.79 6.49
C THR A 158 -16.71 49.69 7.45
N GLN A 159 -17.27 49.13 8.52
CA GLN A 159 -17.96 49.90 9.55
C GLN A 159 -17.03 50.92 10.24
N ALA A 160 -15.81 50.52 10.59
CA ALA A 160 -14.84 51.43 11.20
C ALA A 160 -14.44 52.56 10.23
N TYR A 161 -14.29 52.27 8.95
CA TYR A 161 -14.05 53.28 7.92
C TYR A 161 -15.21 54.26 7.77
N GLU A 162 -16.46 53.79 7.77
CA GLU A 162 -17.64 54.64 7.75
C GLU A 162 -17.70 55.58 8.96
N GLN A 163 -17.45 55.06 10.17
CA GLN A 163 -17.40 55.86 11.41
C GLN A 163 -16.27 56.90 11.39
N TRP A 164 -15.11 56.54 10.86
CA TRP A 164 -13.99 57.47 10.69
C TRP A 164 -14.35 58.59 9.70
N MET A 165 -14.94 58.25 8.55
CA MET A 165 -15.40 59.26 7.58
C MET A 165 -16.47 60.18 8.17
N GLU A 166 -17.42 59.65 8.95
CA GLU A 166 -18.44 60.47 9.61
C GLU A 166 -17.81 61.44 10.63
N SER A 167 -16.84 60.95 11.41
CA SER A 167 -16.11 61.79 12.38
C SER A 167 -15.30 62.88 11.70
N LEU A 168 -14.64 62.56 10.57
CA LEU A 168 -13.92 63.53 9.75
C LEU A 168 -14.86 64.59 9.17
N ALA A 169 -16.03 64.19 8.69
CA ALA A 169 -17.06 65.11 8.22
C ALA A 169 -17.55 66.05 9.33
N ARG A 170 -17.76 65.53 10.55
CA ARG A 170 -18.12 66.35 11.73
C ARG A 170 -17.02 67.36 12.08
N ILE A 171 -15.75 66.95 12.09
CA ILE A 171 -14.61 67.85 12.34
C ILE A 171 -14.54 68.93 11.27
N SER A 172 -14.69 68.58 10.00
CA SER A 172 -14.70 69.53 8.89
C SER A 172 -15.83 70.58 9.04
N ALA A 173 -17.05 70.13 9.34
CA ALA A 173 -18.19 71.03 9.58
C ALA A 173 -17.97 71.94 10.81
N MET A 174 -17.37 71.42 11.89
CA MET A 174 -17.02 72.21 13.08
C MET A 174 -15.96 73.26 12.77
N ASN A 175 -14.91 72.89 12.04
CA ASN A 175 -13.85 73.82 11.63
C ASN A 175 -14.39 74.92 10.71
N GLU A 176 -15.32 74.60 9.81
CA GLU A 176 -15.98 75.61 8.96
C GLU A 176 -16.81 76.59 9.80
N ARG A 177 -17.56 76.10 10.80
CA ARG A 177 -18.28 76.97 11.75
C ARG A 177 -17.32 77.83 12.55
N HIS A 178 -16.28 77.25 13.14
CA HIS A 178 -15.28 78.00 13.91
C HIS A 178 -14.58 79.06 13.05
N SER A 179 -14.28 78.76 11.79
CA SER A 179 -13.72 79.73 10.85
C SER A 179 -14.68 80.90 10.62
N LYS A 180 -15.97 80.63 10.40
CA LYS A 180 -17.00 81.68 10.26
C LYS A 180 -17.14 82.51 11.54
N ASP A 181 -17.18 81.89 12.71
CA ASP A 181 -17.29 82.57 14.01
C ASP A 181 -16.05 83.44 14.28
N THR A 182 -14.85 82.96 13.93
CA THR A 182 -13.60 83.74 14.03
C THR A 182 -13.64 84.97 13.14
N VAL A 183 -14.11 84.82 11.89
CA VAL A 183 -14.28 85.94 10.96
C VAL A 183 -15.31 86.93 11.51
N GLN A 184 -16.44 86.47 12.02
CA GLN A 184 -17.46 87.32 12.63
C GLN A 184 -16.94 88.08 13.85
N TYR A 185 -16.25 87.39 14.77
CA TYR A 185 -15.63 87.99 15.95
C TYR A 185 -14.63 89.09 15.58
N ASN A 186 -13.80 88.85 14.56
CA ASN A 186 -12.85 89.86 14.07
C ASN A 186 -13.57 91.10 13.51
N VAL A 187 -14.68 90.92 12.80
CA VAL A 187 -15.50 92.04 12.29
C VAL A 187 -16.12 92.83 13.44
N GLU A 188 -16.68 92.14 14.45
CA GLU A 188 -17.26 92.77 15.63
C GLU A 188 -16.20 93.54 16.44
N LEU A 189 -15.00 92.97 16.61
CA LEU A 189 -13.88 93.62 17.29
C LEU A 189 -13.48 94.91 16.58
N GLN A 190 -13.31 94.87 15.24
CA GLN A 190 -13.01 96.08 14.46
C GLN A 190 -14.09 97.16 14.61
N GLU A 191 -15.36 96.79 14.66
CA GLU A 191 -16.44 97.76 14.86
C GLU A 191 -16.39 98.37 16.27
N ARG A 192 -16.10 97.56 17.32
CA ARG A 192 -15.91 98.06 18.68
C ARG A 192 -14.70 98.99 18.78
N GLU A 193 -13.59 98.67 18.11
CA GLU A 193 -12.41 99.54 18.03
C GLU A 193 -12.77 100.88 17.39
N ARG A 194 -13.53 100.90 16.29
CA ARG A 194 -14.01 102.15 15.66
C ARG A 194 -14.84 103.00 16.61
N VAL A 195 -15.76 102.39 17.36
CA VAL A 195 -16.59 103.10 18.36
C VAL A 195 -15.72 103.64 19.50
N LEU A 196 -14.78 102.85 20.01
CA LEU A 196 -13.84 103.30 21.04
C LEU A 196 -12.95 104.45 20.55
N ASP A 197 -12.48 104.42 19.31
CA ASP A 197 -11.73 105.52 18.71
C ASP A 197 -12.57 106.79 18.63
N GLN A 198 -13.83 106.68 18.23
CA GLN A 198 -14.77 107.81 18.22
C GLN A 198 -15.00 108.36 19.63
N GLU A 199 -15.25 107.49 20.62
CA GLU A 199 -15.39 107.90 22.02
C GLU A 199 -14.13 108.53 22.58
N THR A 200 -12.95 107.99 22.25
CA THR A 200 -11.66 108.49 22.75
C THR A 200 -11.34 109.84 22.13
N LYS A 201 -11.68 110.04 20.85
CA LYS A 201 -11.63 111.36 20.20
C LYS A 201 -12.60 112.34 20.86
N LEU A 202 -13.82 111.91 21.22
CA LEU A 202 -14.80 112.75 21.91
C LEU A 202 -14.37 113.09 23.35
N LYS A 203 -13.87 112.11 24.10
CA LYS A 203 -13.35 112.26 25.46
C LYS A 203 -12.10 113.14 25.48
N SER A 204 -11.17 112.95 24.55
CA SER A 204 -9.97 113.80 24.45
C SER A 204 -10.35 115.24 24.06
N PHE A 205 -11.26 115.42 23.10
CA PHE A 205 -11.80 116.74 22.78
C PHE A 205 -12.48 117.43 23.97
N THR A 206 -13.29 116.68 24.74
CA THR A 206 -13.95 117.17 25.96
C THR A 206 -12.91 117.51 27.02
N LEU A 207 -11.97 116.62 27.30
CA LEU A 207 -10.90 116.84 28.27
C LEU A 207 -10.11 118.11 27.92
N THR A 208 -9.63 118.25 26.67
CA THR A 208 -8.91 119.44 26.20
C THR A 208 -9.73 120.73 26.30
N ARG A 209 -11.07 120.67 26.21
CA ARG A 209 -11.95 121.83 26.43
C ARG A 209 -12.17 122.19 27.90
N PHE A 210 -12.03 121.23 28.82
CA PHE A 210 -12.38 121.38 30.24
C PHE A 210 -11.17 121.36 31.19
N THR A 211 -9.96 121.01 30.74
CA THR A 211 -8.76 121.12 31.59
C THR A 211 -8.33 122.58 31.72
N ASP A 212 -8.68 123.19 32.85
CA ASP A 212 -8.00 124.37 33.37
C ASP A 212 -6.65 123.96 33.98
N ARG A 213 -5.58 124.68 33.65
CA ARG A 213 -4.17 124.28 33.89
C ARG A 213 -3.77 124.18 35.38
N SER A 214 -4.70 124.47 36.30
CA SER A 214 -4.50 124.63 37.75
C SER A 214 -4.85 123.37 38.57
N GLU A 215 -5.75 122.49 38.09
CA GLU A 215 -6.31 121.40 38.93
C GLU A 215 -5.43 120.14 39.02
N LEU A 216 -4.47 119.95 38.10
CA LEU A 216 -3.56 118.79 38.10
C LEU A 216 -2.54 118.82 39.27
N GLU A 217 -2.28 119.99 39.86
CA GLU A 217 -1.31 120.16 40.95
C GLU A 217 -1.92 119.90 42.34
N GLU A 218 -3.25 119.96 42.45
CA GLU A 218 -4.03 119.78 43.70
C GLU A 218 -4.25 118.30 44.06
N GLN A 219 -4.48 117.43 43.07
CA GLN A 219 -4.77 116.00 43.31
C GLN A 219 -3.56 115.20 43.80
N ALA A 220 -2.34 115.67 43.53
CA ALA A 220 -1.11 115.06 44.05
C ALA A 220 -0.93 115.25 45.57
N LYS A 221 -1.52 116.31 46.15
CA LYS A 221 -1.40 116.65 47.58
C LYS A 221 -2.38 115.85 48.46
N LYS A 222 -3.58 115.54 47.94
CA LYS A 222 -4.63 114.80 48.68
C LYS A 222 -4.30 113.31 48.92
N LYS A 223 -3.52 112.66 48.04
CA LYS A 223 -3.07 111.25 48.23
C LYS A 223 -2.05 111.04 49.36
N LYS A 224 -1.37 112.09 49.84
CA LYS A 224 -0.39 111.98 50.96
C LYS A 224 -1.05 112.03 52.34
N ALA A 225 -2.21 112.68 52.49
CA ALA A 225 -2.87 112.85 53.79
C ALA A 225 -3.62 111.59 54.28
N LEU A 226 -4.16 110.78 53.35
CA LEU A 226 -4.87 109.54 53.67
C LEU A 226 -3.97 108.45 54.27
N LYS A 227 -2.67 108.44 53.94
CA LYS A 227 -1.69 107.45 54.47
C LYS A 227 -1.27 107.72 55.93
N ALA A 228 -1.52 108.92 56.47
CA ALA A 228 -1.18 109.27 57.84
C ALA A 228 -2.27 108.86 58.85
N ALA A 229 -3.53 108.80 58.43
CA ALA A 229 -4.68 108.52 59.30
C ALA A 229 -4.87 107.04 59.66
N GLN A 230 -4.29 106.11 58.89
CA GLN A 230 -4.42 104.67 59.13
C GLN A 230 -3.55 104.13 60.29
N ARG A 231 -2.55 104.89 60.76
CA ARG A 231 -1.61 104.42 61.80
C ARG A 231 -2.13 104.54 63.24
N ALA A 232 -3.25 105.23 63.47
CA ALA A 232 -3.73 105.56 64.83
C ALA A 232 -4.78 104.59 65.41
N LYS A 233 -5.16 103.52 64.69
CA LYS A 233 -6.33 102.69 65.04
C LYS A 233 -6.03 101.32 65.66
N TRP A 234 -4.78 101.03 66.02
CA TRP A 234 -4.34 99.69 66.45
C TRP A 234 -3.93 99.63 67.92
N SER A 235 -4.77 100.16 68.83
CA SER A 235 -4.53 100.05 70.27
C SER A 235 -5.84 99.90 71.06
N GLN A 236 -6.40 98.67 71.13
CA GLN A 236 -7.06 98.08 72.31
C GLN A 236 -7.80 96.77 71.95
N GLY A 237 -7.62 95.72 72.78
CA GLY A 237 -8.68 94.74 73.05
C GLY A 237 -8.31 93.27 72.87
N GLU A 238 -8.01 92.60 73.99
CA GLU A 238 -7.53 91.22 74.13
C GLU A 238 -8.59 90.13 73.84
N SER A 239 -8.35 89.35 72.80
CA SER A 239 -8.26 87.87 72.81
C SER A 239 -7.46 87.50 71.56
N PHE A 240 -6.34 88.20 71.45
CA PHE A 240 -5.42 88.23 70.34
C PHE A 240 -4.15 87.52 70.77
N GLU A 241 -3.65 87.69 72.00
CA GLU A 241 -2.36 87.20 72.50
C GLU A 241 -2.01 85.73 72.20
N SER A 242 -2.95 84.79 72.20
CA SER A 242 -2.65 83.39 71.82
C SER A 242 -2.54 83.20 70.30
N ARG A 243 -3.42 83.86 69.53
CA ARG A 243 -3.35 83.94 68.08
C ARG A 243 -2.22 84.87 67.62
N GLU A 244 -1.86 85.85 68.43
CA GLU A 244 -0.87 86.89 68.23
C GLU A 244 0.51 86.39 68.61
N VAL A 245 0.66 85.47 69.56
CA VAL A 245 1.92 84.76 69.77
C VAL A 245 2.19 83.80 68.62
N ALA A 246 1.16 83.11 68.09
CA ALA A 246 1.29 82.32 66.86
C ALA A 246 1.55 83.22 65.64
N TYR A 247 0.85 84.34 65.53
CA TYR A 247 1.01 85.33 64.47
C TYR A 247 2.35 86.06 64.58
N LYS A 248 2.83 86.45 65.76
CA LYS A 248 4.15 87.06 65.99
C LYS A 248 5.27 86.08 65.66
N ARG A 249 5.15 84.79 66.04
CA ARG A 249 6.11 83.75 65.60
C ARG A 249 6.09 83.54 64.09
N LEU A 250 4.92 83.59 63.44
CA LEU A 250 4.81 83.55 61.99
C LEU A 250 5.33 84.85 61.33
N LEU A 251 5.20 85.99 62.00
CA LEU A 251 5.65 87.31 61.55
C LEU A 251 7.18 87.43 61.67
N GLU A 252 7.79 86.82 62.69
CA GLU A 252 9.25 86.70 62.86
C GLU A 252 9.87 85.78 61.80
N LEU A 253 9.13 84.78 61.30
CA LEU A 253 9.55 83.90 60.20
C LEU A 253 9.30 84.51 58.81
N ALA A 254 8.40 85.48 58.71
CA ALA A 254 8.08 86.20 57.48
C ALA A 254 8.97 87.45 57.37
N GLU A 255 10.05 87.38 56.60
CA GLU A 255 11.03 88.47 56.41
C GLU A 255 10.42 89.82 55.97
N ASP A 256 9.21 89.77 55.38
CA ASP A 256 8.50 90.93 54.81
C ASP A 256 7.36 91.47 55.71
N GLY A 257 7.09 90.87 56.88
CA GLY A 257 6.06 91.33 57.82
C GLY A 257 4.59 91.19 57.36
N ASP A 258 4.34 90.44 56.29
CA ASP A 258 3.01 90.14 55.73
C ASP A 258 2.75 88.62 55.72
N ILE A 259 1.89 88.18 56.64
CA ILE A 259 1.59 86.76 56.87
C ILE A 259 0.68 86.18 55.79
N ASP A 260 -0.26 86.95 55.25
CA ASP A 260 -1.15 86.47 54.19
C ASP A 260 -0.35 86.18 52.91
N ARG A 261 0.65 87.01 52.62
CA ARG A 261 1.58 86.78 51.51
C ARG A 261 2.47 85.55 51.73
N MET A 262 2.95 85.31 52.95
CA MET A 262 3.68 84.08 53.29
C MET A 262 2.79 82.84 53.17
N LEU A 263 1.54 82.93 53.63
CA LEU A 263 0.57 81.84 53.61
C LEU A 263 0.18 81.49 52.17
N ASN A 264 -0.10 82.50 51.33
CA ASN A 264 -0.34 82.32 49.90
C ASN A 264 0.90 81.73 49.20
N GLY A 265 2.11 82.17 49.57
CA GLY A 265 3.34 81.56 49.08
C GLY A 265 3.54 80.11 49.54
N PHE A 266 3.04 79.74 50.72
CA PHE A 266 3.02 78.38 51.22
C PHE A 266 2.00 77.51 50.48
N ILE A 267 0.79 78.04 50.24
CA ILE A 267 -0.25 77.37 49.44
C ILE A 267 0.24 77.16 48.01
N GLU A 268 0.83 78.17 47.37
CA GLU A 268 1.43 78.02 46.05
C GLU A 268 2.56 77.00 46.03
N LYS A 269 3.38 76.94 47.09
CA LYS A 269 4.42 75.91 47.23
C LYS A 269 3.80 74.54 47.46
N GLU A 270 2.74 74.43 48.26
CA GLU A 270 2.02 73.19 48.54
C GLU A 270 1.32 72.66 47.28
N GLU A 271 0.65 73.51 46.51
CA GLU A 271 0.05 73.16 45.21
C GLU A 271 1.10 72.66 44.22
N LYS A 272 2.25 73.35 44.14
CA LYS A 272 3.40 72.88 43.34
C LYS A 272 3.94 71.54 43.86
N ASN A 273 3.99 71.36 45.18
CA ASN A 273 4.48 70.14 45.80
C ASN A 273 3.49 68.97 45.59
N PHE A 274 2.19 69.24 45.64
CA PHE A 274 1.13 68.29 45.33
C PHE A 274 1.19 67.87 43.86
N ALA A 275 1.35 68.82 42.93
CA ALA A 275 1.55 68.52 41.52
C ALA A 275 2.81 67.67 41.29
N CYS A 276 3.92 67.99 41.96
CA CYS A 276 5.14 67.18 41.93
C CYS A 276 4.92 65.77 42.50
N PHE A 277 4.16 65.63 43.59
CA PHE A 277 3.86 64.34 44.20
C PHE A 277 2.93 63.48 43.32
N SER A 278 1.90 64.09 42.73
CA SER A 278 1.03 63.43 41.74
C SER A 278 1.85 62.94 40.55
N TYR A 279 2.71 63.79 39.99
CA TYR A 279 3.61 63.41 38.89
C TYR A 279 4.60 62.30 39.29
N ALA A 280 5.18 62.37 40.48
CA ALA A 280 6.05 61.31 41.00
C ALA A 280 5.31 59.98 41.18
N THR A 281 4.03 60.02 41.58
CA THR A 281 3.17 58.85 41.74
C THR A 281 2.81 58.25 40.38
N GLU A 282 2.48 59.08 39.39
CA GLU A 282 2.24 58.66 38.01
C GLU A 282 3.49 58.01 37.41
N LEU A 283 4.65 58.66 37.53
CA LEU A 283 5.92 58.07 37.11
C LEU A 283 6.21 56.74 37.81
N ASN A 284 5.94 56.63 39.11
CA ASN A 284 6.12 55.37 39.82
C ASN A 284 5.18 54.27 39.31
N ASN A 285 3.93 54.60 38.98
CA ASN A 285 2.99 53.67 38.36
C ASN A 285 3.44 53.25 36.96
N GLU A 286 3.98 54.17 36.16
CA GLU A 286 4.57 53.87 34.85
C GLU A 286 5.80 52.97 34.98
N ILE A 287 6.68 53.25 35.94
CA ILE A 287 7.85 52.41 36.25
C ILE A 287 7.39 50.99 36.63
N GLN A 288 6.39 50.85 37.49
CA GLN A 288 5.84 49.54 37.87
C GLN A 288 5.25 48.81 36.66
N LYS A 289 4.53 49.52 35.79
CA LYS A 289 3.99 48.95 34.55
C LYS A 289 5.09 48.45 33.62
N ILE A 290 6.14 49.24 33.43
CA ILE A 290 7.29 48.86 32.61
C ILE A 290 8.04 47.67 33.24
N GLN A 291 8.22 47.66 34.56
CA GLN A 291 8.84 46.54 35.28
C GLN A 291 8.03 45.24 35.13
N GLN A 292 6.70 45.33 35.19
CA GLN A 292 5.83 44.17 34.95
C GLN A 292 5.97 43.68 33.51
N GLN A 293 5.94 44.59 32.52
CA GLN A 293 6.15 44.23 31.12
C GLN A 293 7.53 43.61 30.88
N MET A 294 8.58 44.13 31.52
CA MET A 294 9.93 43.54 31.45
C MET A 294 9.95 42.12 32.03
N LYS A 295 9.25 41.89 33.13
CA LYS A 295 9.15 40.56 33.74
C LYS A 295 8.37 39.60 32.85
N ASP A 296 7.24 40.03 32.31
CA ASP A 296 6.42 39.21 31.41
C ASP A 296 7.23 38.82 30.15
N LEU A 297 7.99 39.76 29.58
CA LEU A 297 8.89 39.50 28.46
C LEU A 297 10.03 38.55 28.84
N GLN A 298 10.60 38.67 30.04
CA GLN A 298 11.63 37.74 30.52
C GLN A 298 11.07 36.32 30.71
N ASP A 299 9.85 36.20 31.24
CA ASP A 299 9.17 34.92 31.41
C ASP A 299 8.87 34.28 30.04
N GLU A 300 8.43 35.08 29.06
CA GLU A 300 8.21 34.64 27.66
C GLU A 300 9.51 34.20 26.98
N ILE A 301 10.60 34.95 27.13
CA ILE A 301 11.93 34.54 26.63
C ILE A 301 12.35 33.21 27.26
N THR A 302 12.13 33.05 28.57
CA THR A 302 12.49 31.82 29.29
C THR A 302 11.65 30.62 28.84
N SER A 303 10.36 30.81 28.55
CA SER A 303 9.53 29.73 27.99
C SER A 303 9.97 29.36 26.57
N LEU A 304 10.25 30.35 25.71
CA LEU A 304 10.73 30.10 24.35
C LEU A 304 12.07 29.38 24.31
N ILE A 305 12.98 29.69 25.25
CA ILE A 305 14.26 28.98 25.37
C ILE A 305 14.04 27.52 25.75
N LYS A 306 13.16 27.23 26.72
CA LYS A 306 12.84 25.85 27.11
C LYS A 306 12.18 25.07 25.97
N ASP A 307 11.21 25.67 25.29
CA ASP A 307 10.54 25.03 24.14
C ASP A 307 11.55 24.73 23.02
N ARG A 308 12.53 25.62 22.81
CA ARG A 308 13.63 25.40 21.86
C ARG A 308 14.55 24.26 22.30
N GLU A 309 14.95 24.19 23.56
CA GLU A 309 15.79 23.11 24.10
C GLU A 309 15.09 21.76 24.03
N ASP A 310 13.79 21.71 24.32
CA ASP A 310 12.96 20.51 24.20
C ASP A 310 12.84 20.07 22.73
N ALA A 311 12.59 21.01 21.81
CA ALA A 311 12.57 20.71 20.38
C ALA A 311 13.93 20.21 19.87
N GLU A 312 15.04 20.84 20.28
CA GLU A 312 16.39 20.46 19.88
C GLU A 312 16.77 19.07 20.43
N SER A 313 16.42 18.78 21.68
CA SER A 313 16.64 17.45 22.28
C SER A 313 15.83 16.35 21.59
N SER A 314 14.58 16.63 21.22
CA SER A 314 13.75 15.70 20.45
C SER A 314 14.30 15.47 19.04
N SER A 315 14.76 16.53 18.37
CA SER A 315 15.40 16.44 17.05
C SER A 315 16.69 15.62 17.11
N LEU A 316 17.54 15.82 18.14
CA LEU A 316 18.76 15.03 18.33
C LEU A 316 18.47 13.55 18.60
N HIS A 317 17.38 13.25 19.32
CA HIS A 317 16.94 11.87 19.52
C HIS A 317 16.55 11.21 18.20
N VAL A 318 15.76 11.90 17.37
CA VAL A 318 15.35 11.41 16.04
C VAL A 318 16.56 11.19 15.12
N VAL A 319 17.51 12.13 15.10
CA VAL A 319 18.74 11.97 14.31
C VAL A 319 19.52 10.73 14.75
N ARG A 320 19.68 10.52 16.07
CA ARG A 320 20.39 9.34 16.59
C ARG A 320 19.70 8.03 16.22
N GLU A 321 18.37 7.98 16.30
CA GLU A 321 17.61 6.80 15.85
C GLU A 321 17.77 6.52 14.35
N LEU A 322 17.80 7.57 13.54
CA LEU A 322 17.99 7.45 12.09
C LEU A 322 19.41 6.98 11.76
N GLU A 323 20.42 7.47 12.47
CA GLU A 323 21.80 6.99 12.36
C GLU A 323 21.91 5.51 12.74
N GLU A 324 21.28 5.09 13.85
CA GLU A 324 21.28 3.68 14.26
C GLU A 324 20.61 2.80 13.19
N LYS A 325 19.42 3.18 12.71
CA LYS A 325 18.72 2.47 11.62
C LYS A 325 19.55 2.44 10.34
N LEU A 326 20.26 3.52 10.02
CA LEU A 326 21.15 3.57 8.86
C LEU A 326 22.32 2.60 9.01
N THR A 327 22.96 2.54 10.18
CA THR A 327 24.05 1.59 10.44
C THR A 327 23.57 0.14 10.39
N GLU A 328 22.39 -0.16 10.94
CA GLU A 328 21.80 -1.50 10.92
C GLU A 328 21.45 -1.95 9.49
N THR A 329 20.80 -1.08 8.72
CA THR A 329 20.43 -1.36 7.32
C THR A 329 21.66 -1.50 6.43
N THR A 330 22.67 -0.66 6.63
CA THR A 330 23.96 -0.77 5.92
C THR A 330 24.68 -2.08 6.28
N GLY A 331 24.67 -2.47 7.56
CA GLY A 331 25.21 -3.77 8.00
C GLY A 331 24.50 -4.95 7.35
N LYS A 332 23.17 -4.93 7.28
CA LYS A 332 22.38 -5.95 6.58
C LYS A 332 22.70 -5.97 5.08
N ALA A 333 22.79 -4.81 4.43
CA ALA A 333 23.14 -4.71 3.01
C ALA A 333 24.52 -5.31 2.71
N ASN A 334 25.53 -4.96 3.51
CA ASN A 334 26.87 -5.53 3.39
C ASN A 334 26.85 -7.05 3.57
N TRP A 335 26.10 -7.55 4.56
CA TRP A 335 25.95 -9.00 4.78
C TRP A 335 25.34 -9.71 3.57
N TYR A 336 24.30 -9.13 2.95
CA TYR A 336 23.71 -9.69 1.72
C TYR A 336 24.68 -9.65 0.55
N GLU A 337 25.44 -8.57 0.41
CA GLU A 337 26.45 -8.43 -0.64
C GLU A 337 27.55 -9.49 -0.51
N ASP A 338 28.08 -9.69 0.70
CA ASP A 338 29.09 -10.70 0.98
C ASP A 338 28.56 -12.12 0.72
N ARG A 339 27.31 -12.38 1.10
CA ARG A 339 26.66 -13.67 0.80
C ARG A 339 26.48 -13.88 -0.71
N CYS A 340 26.14 -12.84 -1.46
CA CYS A 340 26.05 -12.90 -2.92
C CYS A 340 27.43 -13.13 -3.56
N LYS A 341 28.49 -12.49 -3.05
CA LYS A 341 29.87 -12.72 -3.49
C LYS A 341 30.28 -14.17 -3.29
N GLU A 342 30.01 -14.74 -2.11
CA GLU A 342 30.33 -16.14 -1.83
C GLU A 342 29.53 -17.10 -2.72
N SER A 343 28.22 -16.87 -2.89
CA SER A 343 27.38 -17.68 -3.77
C SER A 343 27.84 -17.59 -5.23
N SER A 344 28.26 -16.41 -5.69
CA SER A 344 28.79 -16.19 -7.04
C SER A 344 30.13 -16.91 -7.24
N LYS A 345 30.98 -16.96 -6.20
CA LYS A 345 32.23 -17.73 -6.21
C LYS A 345 31.97 -19.22 -6.34
N VAL A 346 31.03 -19.77 -5.56
CA VAL A 346 30.61 -21.18 -5.67
C VAL A 346 30.04 -21.48 -7.07
N LEU A 347 29.20 -20.59 -7.61
CA LEU A 347 28.65 -20.75 -8.96
C LEU A 347 29.75 -20.71 -10.03
N GLY A 348 30.73 -19.83 -9.87
CA GLY A 348 31.91 -19.76 -10.75
C GLY A 348 32.75 -21.05 -10.71
N GLN A 349 32.95 -21.64 -9.53
CA GLN A 349 33.62 -22.94 -9.38
C GLN A 349 32.82 -24.08 -10.01
N LEU A 350 31.50 -24.06 -9.86
CA LEU A 350 30.61 -25.07 -10.47
C LEU A 350 30.65 -24.99 -11.99
N LYS A 351 30.64 -23.76 -12.54
CA LYS A 351 30.76 -23.52 -13.97
C LYS A 351 32.10 -24.01 -14.52
N SER A 352 33.21 -23.71 -13.86
CA SER A 352 34.53 -24.19 -14.30
C SER A 352 34.66 -25.72 -14.19
N GLY A 353 34.14 -26.33 -13.13
CA GLY A 353 34.06 -27.79 -12.98
C GLY A 353 33.17 -28.46 -14.03
N MET A 354 32.07 -27.81 -14.41
CA MET A 354 31.23 -28.28 -15.51
C MET A 354 31.96 -28.16 -16.84
N GLU A 355 32.67 -27.06 -17.11
CA GLU A 355 33.45 -26.89 -18.34
C GLU A 355 34.54 -27.97 -18.47
N THR A 356 35.19 -28.38 -17.38
CA THR A 356 36.19 -29.46 -17.41
C THR A 356 35.54 -30.82 -17.65
N LEU A 357 34.43 -31.14 -16.98
CA LEU A 357 33.68 -32.38 -17.19
C LEU A 357 33.14 -32.49 -18.62
N TYR A 358 32.53 -31.41 -19.11
CA TYR A 358 32.01 -31.31 -20.47
C TYR A 358 33.10 -31.59 -21.52
N LYS A 359 34.31 -31.02 -21.34
CA LYS A 359 35.47 -31.29 -22.21
C LYS A 359 35.99 -32.72 -22.07
N GLY A 360 36.02 -33.28 -20.85
CA GLY A 360 36.54 -34.62 -20.58
C GLY A 360 35.67 -35.74 -21.14
N ILE A 361 34.34 -35.58 -21.06
CA ILE A 361 33.35 -36.59 -21.48
C ILE A 361 33.10 -36.54 -23.01
N LYS A 362 33.63 -35.51 -23.70
CA LYS A 362 33.45 -35.25 -25.15
C LYS A 362 31.96 -35.24 -25.54
N CYS A 363 31.14 -34.49 -24.81
CA CYS A 363 29.72 -34.35 -25.12
C CYS A 363 29.53 -33.51 -26.40
N ASP A 364 28.80 -34.02 -27.40
CA ASP A 364 28.42 -33.26 -28.60
C ASP A 364 27.44 -32.14 -28.22
N ALA A 365 27.90 -30.89 -28.21
CA ALA A 365 27.05 -29.71 -27.94
C ALA A 365 26.48 -29.07 -29.21
N THR A 366 26.44 -29.79 -30.33
CA THR A 366 25.91 -29.28 -31.60
C THR A 366 24.45 -28.83 -31.47
N ASP A 367 23.63 -29.55 -30.70
CA ASP A 367 22.22 -29.22 -30.46
C ASP A 367 22.06 -28.00 -29.52
N ILE A 368 22.91 -27.88 -28.50
CA ILE A 368 22.87 -26.77 -27.53
C ILE A 368 23.45 -25.48 -28.14
N MET A 369 24.53 -25.58 -28.93
CA MET A 369 25.12 -24.46 -29.68
C MET A 369 24.16 -23.90 -30.73
N LYS A 370 23.34 -24.77 -31.36
CA LYS A 370 22.29 -24.34 -32.30
C LYS A 370 21.18 -23.54 -31.62
N GLN A 371 20.87 -23.84 -30.36
CA GLN A 371 19.79 -23.19 -29.60
C GLN A 371 20.22 -21.90 -28.90
N LEU A 372 21.50 -21.74 -28.54
CA LEU A 372 21.97 -20.64 -27.69
C LEU A 372 22.80 -19.56 -28.41
N GLY A 373 23.12 -19.75 -29.69
CA GLY A 373 23.97 -18.83 -30.47
C GLY A 373 25.47 -19.01 -30.17
N GLU A 374 26.31 -18.55 -31.10
CA GLU A 374 27.73 -18.92 -31.33
C GLU A 374 28.72 -18.81 -30.14
N ASN A 375 28.31 -18.33 -28.98
CA ASN A 375 29.18 -18.27 -27.81
C ASN A 375 28.94 -19.50 -26.93
N GLY A 376 29.56 -20.63 -27.27
CA GLY A 376 29.55 -21.90 -26.52
C GLY A 376 30.19 -21.85 -25.11
N LYS A 377 30.05 -20.73 -24.40
CA LYS A 377 30.43 -20.56 -23.00
C LYS A 377 29.26 -20.95 -22.12
N ILE A 378 29.53 -21.66 -21.03
CA ILE A 378 28.52 -21.99 -20.04
C ILE A 378 28.12 -20.68 -19.33
N THR A 379 26.85 -20.33 -19.28
CA THR A 379 26.33 -19.15 -18.54
C THR A 379 25.34 -19.61 -17.49
N ASP A 380 25.03 -18.76 -16.51
CA ASP A 380 24.16 -19.14 -15.38
C ASP A 380 22.76 -19.59 -15.84
N LEU A 381 22.26 -19.01 -16.93
CA LEU A 381 20.99 -19.42 -17.56
C LEU A 381 21.08 -20.78 -18.27
N ASN A 382 22.25 -21.10 -18.83
CA ASN A 382 22.45 -22.28 -19.67
C ASN A 382 22.99 -23.47 -18.87
N LEU A 383 23.49 -23.24 -17.64
CA LEU A 383 24.14 -24.22 -16.79
C LEU A 383 23.26 -25.47 -16.56
N MET A 384 21.96 -25.30 -16.38
CA MET A 384 21.01 -26.39 -16.19
C MET A 384 20.88 -27.29 -17.44
N GLN A 385 20.95 -26.69 -18.63
CA GLN A 385 20.89 -27.43 -19.90
C GLN A 385 22.18 -28.23 -20.11
N PHE A 386 23.33 -27.69 -19.72
CA PHE A 386 24.60 -28.42 -19.71
C PHE A 386 24.60 -29.59 -18.72
N PHE A 387 23.97 -29.44 -17.54
CA PHE A 387 23.80 -30.56 -16.60
C PHE A 387 23.03 -31.72 -17.23
N GLY A 388 21.90 -31.45 -17.88
CA GLY A 388 21.11 -32.49 -18.54
C GLY A 388 21.87 -33.21 -19.67
N LEU A 389 22.72 -32.51 -20.40
CA LEU A 389 23.54 -33.13 -21.46
C LEU A 389 24.63 -34.03 -20.88
N VAL A 390 25.33 -33.56 -19.85
CA VAL A 390 26.36 -34.37 -19.17
C VAL A 390 25.72 -35.58 -18.50
N GLU A 391 24.55 -35.43 -17.88
CA GLU A 391 23.79 -36.53 -17.29
C GLU A 391 23.43 -37.59 -18.35
N LYS A 392 22.83 -37.16 -19.47
CA LYS A 392 22.49 -38.07 -20.57
C LYS A 392 23.72 -38.84 -21.07
N ARG A 393 24.83 -38.13 -21.30
CA ARG A 393 26.06 -38.75 -21.80
C ARG A 393 26.69 -39.69 -20.78
N THR A 394 26.63 -39.34 -19.50
CA THR A 394 27.11 -40.21 -18.42
C THR A 394 26.29 -41.50 -18.35
N ILE A 395 24.96 -41.41 -18.49
CA ILE A 395 24.06 -42.58 -18.55
C ILE A 395 24.41 -43.48 -19.75
N GLU A 396 24.67 -42.89 -20.93
CA GLU A 396 25.09 -43.65 -22.11
C GLU A 396 26.43 -44.39 -21.89
N LEU A 397 27.41 -43.72 -21.30
CA LEU A 397 28.71 -44.32 -21.00
C LEU A 397 28.61 -45.44 -19.96
N LEU A 398 27.82 -45.24 -18.89
CA LEU A 398 27.54 -46.27 -17.89
C LEU A 398 26.82 -47.47 -18.51
N LEU A 399 25.90 -47.24 -19.45
CA LEU A 399 25.22 -48.30 -20.18
C LEU A 399 26.20 -49.10 -21.06
N MET A 400 27.08 -48.41 -21.80
CA MET A 400 28.13 -49.07 -22.58
C MET A 400 29.08 -49.90 -21.70
N GLU A 401 29.47 -49.38 -20.54
CA GLU A 401 30.30 -50.12 -19.58
C GLU A 401 29.59 -51.37 -19.04
N ALA A 402 28.30 -51.24 -18.68
CA ALA A 402 27.50 -52.38 -18.21
C ALA A 402 27.40 -53.48 -19.27
N ILE A 403 27.22 -53.11 -20.54
CA ILE A 403 27.21 -54.05 -21.67
C ILE A 403 28.59 -54.71 -21.83
N LEU A 404 29.68 -53.92 -21.81
CA LEU A 404 31.05 -54.46 -21.92
C LEU A 404 31.37 -55.45 -20.80
N ARG A 405 31.01 -55.12 -19.54
CA ARG A 405 31.18 -56.01 -18.38
C ARG A 405 30.34 -57.29 -18.50
N TYR A 406 29.13 -57.20 -19.07
CA TYR A 406 28.31 -58.38 -19.33
C TYR A 406 28.95 -59.27 -20.41
N THR A 407 29.48 -58.69 -21.48
CA THR A 407 30.14 -59.44 -22.57
C THR A 407 31.51 -60.03 -22.17
N SER A 408 32.22 -59.42 -21.22
CA SER A 408 33.50 -59.95 -20.71
C SER A 408 33.34 -60.98 -19.59
N ALA A 409 32.17 -61.02 -18.92
CA ALA A 409 31.84 -62.03 -17.90
C ALA A 409 31.52 -63.42 -18.50
N ASP A 410 31.30 -63.52 -19.80
CA ASP A 410 31.02 -64.79 -20.51
C ASP A 410 32.27 -65.71 -20.62
N GLY A 411 33.41 -65.30 -20.04
CA GLY A 411 34.67 -66.06 -20.02
C GLY A 411 35.16 -66.54 -18.65
N SER A 412 34.57 -66.13 -17.52
CA SER A 412 35.01 -66.63 -16.20
C SER A 412 33.90 -66.56 -15.15
N LEU A 413 33.51 -67.74 -14.64
CA LEU A 413 32.68 -67.88 -13.45
C LEU A 413 33.34 -67.17 -12.27
N SER A 414 32.81 -66.02 -11.89
CA SER A 414 33.00 -65.45 -10.55
C SER A 414 31.67 -64.89 -10.06
N THR A 415 31.15 -65.54 -9.01
CA THR A 415 30.01 -65.13 -8.21
C THR A 415 30.29 -63.78 -7.57
N SER A 416 29.84 -62.70 -8.20
CA SER A 416 29.55 -61.44 -7.50
C SER A 416 28.20 -60.94 -7.99
N SER A 417 27.31 -60.66 -7.04
CA SER A 417 25.94 -60.23 -7.29
C SER A 417 25.95 -58.99 -8.19
N PHE A 418 25.30 -59.09 -9.35
CA PHE A 418 25.21 -57.99 -10.31
C PHE A 418 24.43 -56.82 -9.68
N THR A 419 25.12 -55.82 -9.16
CA THR A 419 24.53 -54.54 -8.74
C THR A 419 24.45 -53.61 -9.93
N ASN A 420 23.22 -53.24 -10.31
CA ASN A 420 22.95 -52.38 -11.45
C ASN A 420 23.50 -50.95 -11.17
N PRO A 421 24.49 -50.44 -11.94
CA PRO A 421 25.09 -49.13 -11.70
C PRO A 421 24.11 -47.96 -11.90
N LEU A 422 22.96 -48.19 -12.54
CA LEU A 422 21.90 -47.19 -12.70
C LEU A 422 21.03 -47.02 -11.44
N LEU A 423 21.04 -47.99 -10.50
CA LEU A 423 20.19 -47.97 -9.30
C LEU A 423 20.90 -47.37 -8.08
N ASP A 424 22.24 -47.43 -8.02
CA ASP A 424 23.03 -46.98 -6.86
C ASP A 424 23.33 -45.46 -6.86
N GLY A 425 23.02 -44.76 -7.95
CA GLY A 425 23.15 -43.29 -8.04
C GLY A 425 22.24 -42.53 -7.07
N ALA A 426 21.21 -43.18 -6.51
CA ALA A 426 20.31 -42.59 -5.51
C ALA A 426 21.00 -42.34 -4.15
N GLY A 427 22.15 -42.99 -3.86
CA GLY A 427 22.89 -42.79 -2.61
C GLY A 427 23.75 -41.53 -2.57
N VAL A 428 24.07 -40.92 -3.72
CA VAL A 428 24.99 -39.76 -3.81
C VAL A 428 24.25 -38.42 -3.75
N LEU A 429 22.95 -38.40 -4.03
CA LEU A 429 22.11 -37.22 -3.85
C LEU A 429 21.62 -37.18 -2.40
N ARG A 430 22.42 -36.60 -1.49
CA ARG A 430 21.82 -36.00 -0.29
C ARG A 430 20.76 -35.02 -0.79
N LEU A 431 19.50 -35.35 -0.53
CA LEU A 431 18.36 -34.48 -0.78
C LEU A 431 18.66 -33.14 -0.11
N MET A 432 19.10 -32.16 -0.90
CA MET A 432 19.34 -30.82 -0.38
C MET A 432 17.98 -30.27 0.06
N ASP A 433 17.88 -29.94 1.34
CA ASP A 433 16.70 -29.34 1.93
C ASP A 433 16.41 -28.01 1.22
N ARG A 434 15.32 -28.00 0.46
CA ARG A 434 14.87 -26.87 -0.36
C ARG A 434 14.58 -25.62 0.50
N GLY A 435 14.52 -25.76 1.82
CA GLY A 435 14.36 -24.67 2.79
C GLY A 435 15.59 -23.79 3.02
N GLN A 436 16.81 -24.16 2.58
CA GLN A 436 18.03 -23.37 2.85
C GLN A 436 18.43 -22.38 1.74
N LEU A 437 17.84 -22.46 0.54
CA LEU A 437 18.30 -21.68 -0.63
C LEU A 437 17.59 -20.34 -0.84
N CYS A 438 16.47 -20.08 -0.18
CA CYS A 438 15.78 -18.79 -0.24
C CYS A 438 15.17 -18.47 1.12
N PRO A 439 15.63 -17.42 1.83
CA PRO A 439 14.81 -16.86 2.90
C PRO A 439 13.50 -16.35 2.28
N PRO A 440 12.35 -16.53 2.96
CA PRO A 440 11.10 -15.94 2.50
C PRO A 440 11.25 -14.41 2.41
N PRO A 441 10.57 -13.75 1.46
CA PRO A 441 10.64 -12.30 1.34
C PRO A 441 10.18 -11.63 2.65
N PRO A 442 10.83 -10.54 3.08
CA PRO A 442 10.49 -9.89 4.33
C PRO A 442 9.06 -9.36 4.28
N THR A 443 8.27 -9.74 5.28
CA THR A 443 7.04 -9.04 5.64
C THR A 443 7.41 -7.64 6.10
N LEU A 444 6.89 -6.64 5.41
CA LEU A 444 7.10 -5.23 5.73
C LEU A 444 6.26 -4.87 6.97
N ASP A 445 6.76 -5.21 8.16
CA ASP A 445 6.24 -4.64 9.40
C ASP A 445 6.84 -3.24 9.55
N GLY A 446 6.09 -2.24 9.09
CA GLY A 446 6.41 -0.83 9.23
C GLY A 446 5.65 -0.21 10.40
N THR A 447 6.28 -0.13 11.57
CA THR A 447 5.91 0.85 12.60
C THR A 447 6.88 2.01 12.52
N THR A 448 6.51 3.02 11.73
CA THR A 448 7.07 4.37 11.83
C THR A 448 5.93 5.33 12.11
N ASP A 449 5.96 5.88 13.31
CA ASP A 449 5.04 6.92 13.77
C ASP A 449 5.16 8.17 12.90
N ALA A 450 4.05 8.53 12.28
CA ALA A 450 3.87 9.76 11.52
C ALA A 450 3.38 10.85 12.48
N THR A 451 4.26 11.77 12.87
CA THR A 451 3.81 13.03 13.48
C THR A 451 4.65 14.27 13.15
N ASP A 452 5.62 14.21 12.25
CA ASP A 452 6.34 15.44 11.83
C ASP A 452 6.76 15.38 10.35
N ALA A 453 6.02 16.08 9.48
CA ALA A 453 6.49 16.56 8.17
C ALA A 453 5.43 17.45 7.47
N PHE A 454 5.40 18.72 7.89
CA PHE A 454 5.43 19.96 7.11
C PHE A 454 4.78 20.11 5.69
N GLU A 455 3.92 21.14 5.61
CA GLU A 455 3.98 22.35 4.73
C GLU A 455 4.01 22.29 3.19
N VAL A 456 3.86 21.14 2.53
CA VAL A 456 3.70 21.12 1.05
C VAL A 456 2.42 20.38 0.63
N PRO A 457 1.65 20.86 -0.36
CA PRO A 457 0.45 20.15 -0.82
C PRO A 457 0.84 18.78 -1.38
N LEU A 458 0.44 17.72 -0.66
CA LEU A 458 0.76 16.33 -1.00
C LEU A 458 0.07 15.90 -2.30
N ASP A 459 0.83 15.21 -3.15
CA ASP A 459 0.34 14.60 -4.39
C ASP A 459 -0.57 13.38 -4.09
N HIS A 460 -1.48 13.07 -5.03
CA HIS A 460 -2.56 12.11 -4.86
C HIS A 460 -2.06 10.68 -4.54
N GLY A 461 -0.86 10.33 -5.03
CA GLY A 461 -0.17 9.08 -4.71
C GLY A 461 0.37 9.01 -3.28
N GLN A 462 0.88 10.13 -2.77
CA GLN A 462 1.41 10.24 -1.41
C GLN A 462 0.29 10.21 -0.37
N LEU A 463 -0.85 10.85 -0.68
CA LEU A 463 -2.06 10.81 0.17
C LEU A 463 -2.61 9.38 0.31
N ARG A 464 -2.63 8.62 -0.79
CA ARG A 464 -3.09 7.22 -0.80
C ARG A 464 -2.21 6.33 0.07
N GLN A 465 -0.90 6.57 0.09
CA GLN A 465 0.07 5.79 0.84
C GLN A 465 -0.03 6.06 2.35
N LEU A 466 -0.22 7.34 2.75
CA LEU A 466 -0.49 7.74 4.14
C LEU A 466 -1.78 7.13 4.71
N ILE A 467 -2.82 7.08 3.89
CA ILE A 467 -4.11 6.51 4.30
C ILE A 467 -4.00 5.00 4.48
N LEU A 468 -3.34 4.29 3.56
CA LEU A 468 -3.10 2.85 3.70
C LEU A 468 -2.34 2.51 4.99
N GLN A 469 -1.31 3.29 5.34
CA GLN A 469 -0.53 3.12 6.57
C GLN A 469 -1.36 3.41 7.83
N HIS A 470 -2.22 4.43 7.82
CA HIS A 470 -3.12 4.72 8.93
C HIS A 470 -4.13 3.58 9.19
N TRP A 471 -4.63 2.95 8.12
CA TRP A 471 -5.58 1.83 8.20
C TRP A 471 -4.96 0.54 8.75
N GLU A 472 -3.69 0.27 8.44
CA GLU A 472 -2.96 -0.87 9.01
C GLU A 472 -2.68 -0.67 10.51
N LYS A 473 -2.42 0.57 10.93
CA LYS A 473 -2.18 0.94 12.33
C LYS A 473 -3.43 0.83 13.23
N GLU A 474 -4.60 1.26 12.75
CA GLU A 474 -5.85 1.09 13.51
C GLU A 474 -6.28 -0.38 13.63
N ARG A 475 -6.01 -1.19 12.60
CA ARG A 475 -6.34 -2.62 12.63
C ARG A 475 -5.44 -3.41 13.60
N GLY A 476 -4.18 -2.99 13.79
CA GLY A 476 -3.27 -3.53 14.80
C GLY A 476 -3.65 -3.17 16.25
N ASN A 477 -4.08 -1.93 16.50
CA ASN A 477 -4.46 -1.48 17.85
C ASN A 477 -5.78 -2.10 18.36
N ALA A 478 -6.70 -2.47 17.47
CA ALA A 478 -7.96 -3.13 17.85
C ALA A 478 -7.77 -4.61 18.29
N ALA A 479 -6.66 -5.26 17.93
CA ALA A 479 -6.38 -6.66 18.29
C ALA A 479 -5.63 -6.80 19.64
N GLY A 480 -4.93 -5.75 20.11
CA GLY A 480 -4.14 -5.77 21.34
C GLY A 480 -4.92 -5.59 22.65
N THR A 481 -6.14 -5.07 22.59
CA THR A 481 -6.94 -4.71 23.79
C THR A 481 -7.85 -5.83 24.31
N GLY A 482 -7.87 -7.01 23.68
CA GLY A 482 -8.76 -8.13 24.03
C GLY A 482 -8.24 -9.14 25.07
N LYS A 483 -7.01 -9.01 25.58
CA LYS A 483 -6.40 -9.99 26.52
C LYS A 483 -5.77 -9.32 27.74
N LYS A 484 -6.55 -8.60 28.55
CA LYS A 484 -6.20 -8.30 29.96
C LYS A 484 -7.44 -7.81 30.69
N GLY A 485 -8.15 -8.73 31.35
CA GLY A 485 -9.36 -8.38 32.09
C GLY A 485 -10.16 -9.59 32.58
N ARG A 486 -9.49 -10.59 33.17
CA ARG A 486 -10.19 -11.60 33.97
C ARG A 486 -9.28 -12.12 35.08
N THR A 487 -9.15 -11.32 36.13
CA THR A 487 -8.70 -11.80 37.45
C THR A 487 -9.72 -11.39 38.48
N SER A 488 -10.18 -12.41 39.18
CA SER A 488 -11.24 -12.49 40.17
C SER A 488 -11.14 -11.47 41.30
N ILE A 489 -12.27 -10.84 41.62
CA ILE A 489 -12.49 -10.21 42.93
C ILE A 489 -13.05 -11.29 43.85
N LYS A 490 -12.35 -11.53 44.96
CA LYS A 490 -12.83 -12.26 46.14
C LYS A 490 -13.17 -11.21 47.19
N VAL A 491 -14.23 -11.53 47.94
CA VAL A 491 -14.89 -10.82 49.05
C VAL A 491 -15.98 -9.84 48.60
#